data_AF-A0AAV4E4N8-F1
#
_entry.id   AF-A0AAV4E4N8-F1
#
_cell.length_a   1.000
_cell.length_b   1.000
_cell.length_c   1.000
_cell.angle_alpha   90.00
_cell.angle_beta   90.00
_cell.angle_gamma   90.00
#
_symmetry.space_group_name_H-M   'P 1'
#
loop_
_entity.id
_entity.type
_entity.pdbx_description
1 polymer ?
#
loop_
_entity_poly.entity_id
_entity_poly.type
_entity_poly.pdbx_seq_one_letter_code
_entity_poly.pdbx_strand_id
1 'polypeptide(L)'
;MVEVYHYPLIMLKRKIIGKSYDLMAKETRNLGLKLNVVQECNDVPTELFLIKHNNYVGFLPDQYPINDEDICKVEVVDTPHKYVISLAMLRNNDDIKTIDFFRKAK
;
A
#
# COMPACT_ATOMS: atom_id res chain seq x y z
N MET A 1 -12.66 8.35 -0.05
CA MET A 1 -12.44 8.69 -1.48
C MET A 1 -12.55 7.41 -2.31
N VAL A 2 -13.79 6.95 -2.51
CA VAL A 2 -14.13 5.70 -3.21
C VAL A 2 -13.87 5.77 -4.73
N GLU A 3 -13.83 6.98 -5.26
CA GLU A 3 -13.72 7.27 -6.69
C GLU A 3 -12.46 6.70 -7.34
N VAL A 4 -11.34 6.61 -6.59
CA VAL A 4 -10.04 6.14 -7.08
C VAL A 4 -10.11 4.78 -7.78
N TYR A 5 -11.02 3.90 -7.35
CA TYR A 5 -11.15 2.55 -7.91
C TYR A 5 -11.79 2.50 -9.31
N HIS A 6 -12.31 3.62 -9.82
CA HIS A 6 -12.82 3.73 -11.19
C HIS A 6 -11.74 4.12 -12.20
N TYR A 7 -10.62 4.69 -11.73
CA TYR A 7 -9.52 5.09 -12.60
C TYR A 7 -8.67 3.88 -13.05
N PRO A 8 -7.95 3.98 -14.17
CA PRO A 8 -6.97 2.96 -14.56
C PRO A 8 -5.84 2.89 -13.53
N LEU A 9 -5.79 1.80 -12.78
CA LEU A 9 -4.83 1.61 -11.70
C LEU A 9 -3.58 0.88 -12.19
N ILE A 10 -2.43 1.38 -11.77
CA ILE A 10 -1.19 0.62 -11.75
C ILE A 10 -0.91 0.16 -10.31
N MET A 11 -0.39 -1.06 -10.16
CA MET A 11 0.01 -1.59 -8.86
C MET A 11 1.32 -2.35 -8.94
N LEU A 12 2.05 -2.41 -7.83
CA LEU A 12 3.12 -3.39 -7.68
C LEU A 12 2.55 -4.81 -7.72
N LYS A 13 3.25 -5.73 -8.42
CA LYS A 13 2.84 -7.13 -8.52
C LYS A 13 2.62 -7.75 -7.15
N ARG A 14 1.66 -8.66 -7.05
CA ARG A 14 1.40 -9.46 -5.83
C ARG A 14 2.65 -10.13 -5.25
N LYS A 15 3.60 -10.57 -6.08
CA LYS A 15 4.88 -11.14 -5.62
C LYS A 15 5.80 -10.15 -4.89
N ILE A 16 5.63 -8.85 -5.11
CA ILE A 16 6.44 -7.77 -4.53
C ILE A 16 5.81 -7.30 -3.22
N ILE A 17 4.52 -6.98 -3.22
CA ILE A 17 3.82 -6.44 -2.04
C ILE A 17 3.06 -7.47 -1.22
N GLY A 18 3.08 -8.75 -1.65
CA GLY A 18 2.53 -9.88 -0.91
C GLY A 18 1.08 -9.70 -0.51
N LYS A 19 0.80 -9.98 0.77
CA LYS A 19 -0.54 -9.90 1.36
C LYS A 19 -1.18 -8.52 1.28
N SER A 20 -0.41 -7.45 1.14
CA SER A 20 -0.96 -6.10 0.98
C SER A 20 -1.78 -5.98 -0.30
N TYR A 21 -1.39 -6.67 -1.38
CA TYR A 21 -2.20 -6.75 -2.60
C TYR A 21 -3.57 -7.38 -2.31
N ASP A 22 -3.57 -8.51 -1.60
CA ASP A 22 -4.79 -9.25 -1.29
C ASP A 22 -5.70 -8.48 -0.34
N LEU A 23 -5.12 -7.76 0.62
CA LEU A 23 -5.84 -6.86 1.52
C LEU A 23 -6.46 -5.69 0.75
N MET A 24 -5.72 -5.07 -0.17
CA MET A 24 -6.26 -4.03 -1.06
C MET A 24 -7.47 -4.55 -1.83
N ALA A 25 -7.34 -5.70 -2.49
CA ALA A 25 -8.42 -6.31 -3.26
C ALA A 25 -9.60 -6.76 -2.40
N LYS A 26 -9.36 -7.22 -1.16
CA LYS A 26 -10.42 -7.63 -0.23
C LYS A 26 -11.20 -6.43 0.28
N GLU A 27 -10.54 -5.42 0.80
CA GLU A 27 -11.24 -4.25 1.37
C GLU A 27 -11.94 -3.44 0.28
N THR A 28 -11.39 -3.37 -0.94
CA THR A 28 -12.11 -2.79 -2.10
C THR A 28 -13.40 -3.56 -2.42
N ARG A 29 -13.37 -4.90 -2.36
CA ARG A 29 -14.58 -5.74 -2.53
C ARG A 29 -15.59 -5.54 -1.40
N ASN A 30 -15.15 -5.33 -0.17
CA ASN A 30 -16.04 -5.05 0.96
C ASN A 30 -16.83 -3.73 0.77
N LEU A 31 -16.30 -2.80 -0.04
CA LEU A 31 -16.99 -1.58 -0.46
C LEU A 31 -17.95 -1.80 -1.65
N GLY A 32 -18.09 -3.04 -2.15
CA GLY A 32 -18.89 -3.34 -3.34
C GLY A 32 -18.21 -2.99 -4.66
N LEU A 33 -16.88 -2.80 -4.67
CA LEU A 33 -16.12 -2.33 -5.82
C LEU A 33 -15.05 -3.35 -6.25
N LYS A 34 -14.41 -3.07 -7.37
CA LYS A 34 -13.28 -3.86 -7.89
C LYS A 34 -12.14 -2.92 -8.25
N LEU A 35 -10.91 -3.34 -7.96
CA LEU A 35 -9.71 -2.65 -8.45
C LEU A 35 -9.66 -2.73 -9.98
N ASN A 36 -9.64 -1.58 -10.66
CA ASN A 36 -9.42 -1.48 -12.10
C ASN A 36 -7.92 -1.50 -12.44
N VAL A 37 -7.22 -2.59 -12.08
CA VAL A 37 -5.78 -2.74 -12.35
C VAL A 37 -5.55 -3.01 -13.83
N VAL A 38 -4.99 -2.03 -14.55
CA VAL A 38 -4.67 -2.12 -15.98
C VAL A 38 -3.24 -2.55 -16.25
N GLN A 39 -2.34 -2.32 -15.28
CA GLN A 39 -0.94 -2.72 -15.37
C GLN A 39 -0.34 -3.05 -14.01
N GLU A 40 0.65 -3.94 -14.00
CA GLU A 40 1.45 -4.24 -12.81
C GLU A 40 2.94 -4.04 -13.08
N CYS A 41 3.69 -3.58 -12.07
CA CYS A 41 5.13 -3.37 -12.15
C CYS A 41 5.87 -4.00 -10.96
N ASN A 42 7.21 -4.00 -10.98
CA ASN A 42 8.02 -4.69 -9.98
C ASN A 42 8.55 -3.77 -8.86
N ASP A 43 8.50 -2.45 -9.06
CA ASP A 43 9.10 -1.46 -8.17
C ASP A 43 8.45 -0.08 -8.36
N VAL A 44 8.59 0.77 -7.34
CA VAL A 44 7.98 2.11 -7.32
C VAL A 44 8.54 3.04 -8.41
N PRO A 45 9.85 3.08 -8.73
CA PRO A 45 10.33 3.90 -9.84
C PRO A 45 9.65 3.57 -11.18
N THR A 46 9.45 2.29 -11.49
CA THR A 46 8.70 1.86 -12.68
C THR A 46 7.23 2.27 -12.60
N GLU A 47 6.63 2.21 -11.40
CA GLU A 47 5.25 2.67 -11.17
C GLU A 47 5.10 4.17 -11.50
N LEU A 48 5.98 5.01 -10.96
CA LEU A 48 6.00 6.46 -11.19
C LEU A 48 6.21 6.80 -12.67
N PHE A 49 7.13 6.11 -13.35
CA PHE A 49 7.34 6.26 -14.78
C PHE A 49 6.05 5.98 -15.58
N LEU A 50 5.35 4.89 -15.26
CA LEU A 50 4.13 4.51 -15.96
C LEU A 50 2.93 5.41 -15.64
N ILE A 51 2.84 5.93 -14.40
CA ILE A 51 1.86 6.97 -14.03
C ILE A 51 2.00 8.16 -14.97
N LYS A 52 3.24 8.67 -15.12
CA LYS A 52 3.55 9.85 -15.95
C LYS A 52 3.31 9.63 -17.44
N HIS A 53 3.69 8.46 -17.97
CA HIS A 53 3.61 8.20 -19.41
C HIS A 53 2.23 7.70 -19.89
N ASN A 54 1.47 7.02 -19.02
CA ASN A 54 0.21 6.38 -19.41
C ASN A 54 -1.02 6.97 -18.70
N ASN A 55 -0.87 8.05 -17.93
CA ASN A 55 -1.95 8.68 -17.14
C ASN A 55 -2.66 7.71 -16.19
N TYR A 56 -1.90 6.83 -15.55
CA TYR A 56 -2.44 5.90 -14.55
C TYR A 56 -2.44 6.50 -13.14
N VAL A 57 -3.19 5.88 -12.25
CA VAL A 57 -3.19 6.20 -10.81
C VAL A 57 -2.57 5.01 -10.05
N GLY A 58 -1.68 5.29 -9.10
CA GLY A 58 -1.03 4.28 -8.26
C GLY A 58 -1.20 4.54 -6.78
N PHE A 59 -0.79 3.58 -5.94
CA PHE A 59 -0.82 3.70 -4.49
C PHE A 59 0.60 3.71 -3.93
N LEU A 60 0.95 4.78 -3.22
CA LEU A 60 2.25 4.94 -2.59
C LEU A 60 2.13 4.98 -1.07
N PRO A 61 3.14 4.50 -0.32
CA PRO A 61 3.24 4.79 1.10
C PRO A 61 3.26 6.31 1.32
N ASP A 62 2.58 6.77 2.37
CA ASP A 62 2.50 8.19 2.71
C ASP A 62 3.90 8.85 2.76
N GLN A 63 4.87 8.20 3.39
CA GLN A 63 6.22 8.75 3.54
C GLN A 63 7.13 8.54 2.32
N TYR A 64 6.64 7.98 1.21
CA TYR A 64 7.47 7.78 0.03
C TYR A 64 7.82 9.15 -0.59
N PRO A 65 9.12 9.47 -0.76
CA PRO A 65 9.54 10.74 -1.34
C PRO A 65 9.26 10.72 -2.85
N ILE A 66 8.61 11.76 -3.36
CA ILE A 66 8.44 12.00 -4.78
C ILE A 66 9.24 13.24 -5.11
N ASN A 67 10.31 13.06 -5.90
CA ASN A 67 11.17 14.14 -6.38
C ASN A 67 10.89 14.44 -7.86
N ASP A 68 9.66 14.24 -8.31
CA ASP A 68 9.19 14.52 -9.67
C ASP A 68 8.04 15.54 -9.58
N GLU A 69 8.25 16.73 -10.17
CA GLU A 69 7.30 17.85 -10.14
C GLU A 69 6.01 17.56 -10.92
N ASP A 70 6.04 16.59 -11.84
CA ASP A 70 4.87 16.21 -12.65
C ASP A 70 3.94 15.24 -11.93
N ILE A 71 4.33 14.74 -10.74
CA ILE A 71 3.56 13.76 -9.97
C ILE A 71 3.00 14.41 -8.70
N CYS A 72 1.68 14.54 -8.64
CA CYS A 72 0.98 14.98 -7.44
C CYS A 72 0.62 13.81 -6.53
N LYS A 73 0.96 13.91 -5.24
CA LYS A 73 0.50 12.98 -4.21
C LYS A 73 -0.68 13.59 -3.46
N VAL A 74 -1.77 12.84 -3.38
CA VAL A 74 -2.95 13.20 -2.58
C VAL A 74 -3.19 12.13 -1.53
N GLU A 75 -3.63 12.55 -0.34
CA GLU A 75 -4.04 11.62 0.70
C GLU A 75 -5.37 10.97 0.31
N VAL A 76 -5.45 9.65 0.43
CA VAL A 76 -6.71 8.93 0.26
C VAL A 76 -7.48 8.98 1.58
N VAL A 77 -8.35 9.98 1.72
CA VAL A 77 -9.23 10.15 2.90
C VAL A 77 -10.40 9.15 2.82
N ASP A 78 -11.01 8.77 3.96
CA ASP A 78 -12.18 7.88 4.03
C ASP A 78 -12.01 6.57 3.25
N THR A 79 -10.94 5.84 3.56
CA THR A 79 -10.63 4.54 3.00
C THR A 79 -10.62 3.46 4.09
N PRO A 80 -11.10 2.24 3.80
CA PRO A 80 -10.94 1.11 4.73
C PRO A 80 -9.48 0.68 4.88
N HIS A 81 -8.60 1.12 3.98
CA HIS A 81 -7.18 0.81 4.01
C HIS A 81 -6.46 1.64 5.08
N LYS A 82 -6.27 1.04 6.26
CA LYS A 82 -5.43 1.62 7.32
C LYS A 82 -4.07 0.95 7.32
N TYR A 83 -3.01 1.74 7.09
CA TYR A 83 -1.63 1.28 7.18
C TYR A 83 -1.00 1.86 8.45
N VAL A 84 -0.51 0.98 9.32
CA VAL A 84 0.21 1.36 10.55
C VAL A 84 1.51 0.57 10.63
N ILE A 85 2.57 1.23 11.05
CA ILE A 85 3.82 0.54 11.38
C ILE A 85 3.57 -0.24 12.67
N SER A 86 3.70 -1.56 12.60
CA SER A 86 3.48 -2.47 13.72
C SER A 86 4.74 -3.30 13.98
N LEU A 87 5.07 -3.47 15.25
CA LEU A 87 6.13 -4.38 15.70
C LEU A 87 5.53 -5.78 15.91
N ALA A 88 6.25 -6.81 15.47
CA ALA A 88 5.86 -8.21 15.66
C ALA A 88 6.99 -8.99 16.34
N MET A 89 6.61 -9.87 17.27
CA MET A 89 7.50 -10.81 17.94
C MET A 89 6.97 -12.22 17.72
N LEU A 90 7.87 -13.22 17.71
CA LEU A 90 7.47 -14.61 17.82
C LEU A 90 6.57 -14.81 19.05
N ARG A 91 5.47 -15.56 18.87
CA ARG A 91 4.51 -15.82 19.97
C ARG A 91 5.19 -16.52 21.15
N ASN A 92 6.14 -17.41 20.86
CA ASN A 92 6.91 -18.17 21.83
C ASN A 92 8.38 -17.73 21.79
N ASN A 93 8.65 -16.42 21.78
CA ASN A 93 10.01 -15.91 21.90
C ASN A 93 10.57 -16.24 23.30
N ASP A 94 11.81 -16.68 23.38
CA ASP A 94 12.55 -17.01 24.60
C ASP A 94 13.57 -15.91 25.00
N ASP A 95 13.85 -14.95 24.11
CA ASP A 95 14.69 -13.80 24.44
C ASP A 95 13.97 -12.82 25.39
N ILE A 96 14.37 -12.87 26.66
CA ILE A 96 13.80 -12.07 27.76
C ILE A 96 13.82 -10.57 27.45
N LYS A 97 14.87 -10.06 26.82
CA LYS A 97 15.00 -8.63 26.50
C LYS A 97 13.92 -8.18 25.51
N THR A 98 13.69 -8.97 24.46
CA THR A 98 12.63 -8.68 23.48
C THR A 98 11.25 -8.80 24.11
N ILE A 99 11.01 -9.82 24.94
CA ILE A 99 9.73 -9.98 25.65
C ILE A 99 9.44 -8.77 26.54
N ASP A 100 10.43 -8.33 27.33
CA ASP A 100 10.26 -7.18 28.23
C ASP A 100 10.08 -5.87 27.46
N PHE A 101 10.76 -5.69 26.31
CA PHE A 101 10.51 -4.58 25.41
C PHE A 101 9.04 -4.57 24.91
N PHE A 102 8.55 -5.70 24.40
CA PHE A 102 7.16 -5.83 23.91
C PHE A 102 6.11 -5.67 25.00
N ARG A 103 6.42 -5.98 26.27
CA ARG A 103 5.53 -5.72 27.41
C ARG A 103 5.41 -4.24 27.74
N LYS A 104 6.51 -3.48 27.64
CA LYS A 104 6.53 -2.03 27.92
C LYS A 104 5.92 -1.19 26.79
N ALA A 105 5.93 -1.71 25.56
CA ALA A 105 5.43 -1.02 24.38
C ALA A 105 3.90 -1.13 24.17
N LYS A 106 3.19 -1.87 25.03
CA LYS A 106 1.73 -1.97 25.05
C LYS A 106 1.14 -1.05 26.12
#